data_AF-A0A7C8ZK41-F1
#
_entry.id   AF-A0A7C8ZK41-F1
#
_cell.length_a   1.000
_cell.length_b   1.000
_cell.length_c   1.000
_cell.angle_alpha   90.00
_cell.angle_beta   90.00
_cell.angle_gamma   90.00
#
_symmetry.space_group_name_H-M   'P 1'
#
loop_
_entity.id
_entity.type
_entity.pdbx_description
1 polymer ?
#
loop_
_entity_poly.entity_id
_entity_poly.type
_entity_poly.pdbx_seq_one_letter_code
_entity_poly.pdbx_strand_id
1 'polypeptide(L)'
;VMEDPSEKLIRKEDNPLLLEENVHGSSDIDIEPDVIDGIRFSDTVISFEGVKSFESFNIVVDGVVIDSKLSEIVRRKYYELCCSQGAFLHEHLLRGLNLNLVAGIISETTNIADAVKACTASTCLDDLHIWKKTLKGFELLGMNASFLFAKLTPLLGVDSESDIIDESMRLRKARLDQARAAERLMALDAKLKELKENMKEIDLELKAEVNASARKHELLIEDRDTPC
;
A
#
# COMPACT_ATOMS: atom_id res chain seq x y z
N VAL A 1 -72.07 56.79 -17.55
CA VAL A 1 -71.78 55.86 -16.42
C VAL A 1 -70.39 56.26 -15.94
N MET A 2 -70.27 57.25 -15.04
CA MET A 2 -70.35 57.10 -13.56
C MET A 2 -69.26 56.12 -13.10
N GLU A 3 -68.19 56.44 -12.36
CA GLU A 3 -67.77 57.61 -11.54
C GLU A 3 -66.22 57.67 -11.45
N ASP A 4 -65.72 58.84 -11.06
CA ASP A 4 -64.37 59.18 -10.54
C ASP A 4 -64.34 58.97 -9.00
N PRO A 5 -63.43 59.55 -8.18
CA PRO A 5 -61.96 59.49 -8.02
C PRO A 5 -61.58 58.91 -6.64
N SER A 6 -60.28 58.75 -6.34
CA SER A 6 -59.75 59.27 -5.05
C SER A 6 -58.22 59.35 -5.02
N GLU A 7 -57.78 60.60 -5.01
CA GLU A 7 -56.46 61.12 -4.67
C GLU A 7 -56.08 60.80 -3.22
N LYS A 8 -54.77 60.70 -2.93
CA LYS A 8 -54.13 61.73 -2.09
C LYS A 8 -52.61 61.68 -2.13
N LEU A 9 -52.08 62.87 -2.36
CA LEU A 9 -50.69 63.28 -2.45
C LEU A 9 -50.40 64.17 -1.23
N ILE A 10 -49.42 63.79 -0.39
CA ILE A 10 -48.72 64.69 0.57
C ILE A 10 -47.28 64.14 0.68
N ARG A 11 -46.32 64.59 -0.13
CA ARG A 11 -45.38 65.74 0.04
C ARG A 11 -44.62 65.79 1.38
N LYS A 12 -43.30 65.53 1.27
CA LYS A 12 -42.13 66.22 1.89
C LYS A 12 -42.01 66.14 3.43
N GLU A 13 -40.85 66.13 4.09
CA GLU A 13 -39.48 66.56 3.79
C GLU A 13 -38.54 65.96 4.85
N ASP A 14 -37.24 66.12 4.62
CA ASP A 14 -36.09 65.51 5.30
C ASP A 14 -35.91 65.81 6.80
N ASN A 15 -35.26 64.89 7.52
CA ASN A 15 -33.95 65.04 8.21
C ASN A 15 -33.88 64.18 9.51
N PRO A 16 -32.70 63.63 9.88
CA PRO A 16 -32.54 62.54 10.83
C PRO A 16 -32.36 63.03 12.27
N LEU A 17 -32.81 62.23 13.23
CA LEU A 17 -32.42 62.40 14.63
C LEU A 17 -31.98 61.07 15.24
N LEU A 18 -30.76 61.14 15.77
CA LEU A 18 -30.02 60.15 16.52
C LEU A 18 -30.79 59.70 17.77
N LEU A 19 -30.77 58.40 18.04
CA LEU A 19 -30.83 57.86 19.39
C LEU A 19 -29.71 56.82 19.55
N GLU A 20 -28.75 57.18 20.39
CA GLU A 20 -27.74 56.27 20.94
C GLU A 20 -28.35 55.27 21.91
N GLU A 21 -27.69 54.11 21.94
CA GLU A 21 -27.53 53.12 23.00
C GLU A 21 -28.76 52.42 23.62
N ASN A 22 -28.81 51.10 23.42
CA ASN A 22 -28.81 50.18 24.55
C ASN A 22 -28.25 48.80 24.14
N VAL A 23 -27.20 48.38 24.86
CA VAL A 23 -26.61 47.04 24.89
C VAL A 23 -27.57 46.09 25.61
N HIS A 24 -27.97 44.96 25.00
CA HIS A 24 -28.04 43.64 25.66
C HIS A 24 -28.54 42.52 24.70
N GLY A 25 -27.69 41.51 24.45
CA GLY A 25 -28.13 40.12 24.38
C GLY A 25 -28.38 39.48 23.00
N SER A 26 -27.69 38.34 22.78
CA SER A 26 -28.03 37.26 21.83
C SER A 26 -27.62 37.52 20.36
N SER A 27 -26.92 36.66 19.65
CA SER A 27 -26.82 35.20 19.73
C SER A 27 -25.49 34.77 19.11
N ASP A 28 -24.84 33.77 19.69
CA ASP A 28 -23.88 32.95 18.98
C ASP A 28 -24.61 32.34 17.78
N ILE A 29 -24.28 32.82 16.58
CA ILE A 29 -24.73 32.15 15.36
C ILE A 29 -23.87 30.90 15.27
N ASP A 30 -24.45 29.78 15.71
CA ASP A 30 -23.97 28.45 15.39
C ASP A 30 -24.08 28.32 13.86
N ILE A 31 -23.02 28.72 13.16
CA ILE A 31 -22.88 28.48 11.73
C ILE A 31 -22.63 26.98 11.61
N GLU A 32 -23.71 26.25 11.37
CA GLU A 32 -23.66 24.86 10.91
C GLU A 32 -22.65 24.80 9.76
N PRO A 33 -21.57 24.01 9.88
CA PRO A 33 -20.54 23.97 8.84
C PRO A 33 -21.22 23.52 7.56
N ASP A 34 -21.05 24.29 6.48
CA ASP A 34 -21.67 24.04 5.18
C ASP A 34 -21.31 22.63 4.68
N VAL A 35 -22.16 21.64 4.97
CA VAL A 35 -22.04 20.29 4.44
C VAL A 35 -22.66 20.30 3.06
N ILE A 36 -21.90 20.77 2.08
CA ILE A 36 -22.26 20.62 0.67
C ILE A 36 -21.70 19.26 0.23
N ASP A 37 -22.60 18.30 -0.03
CA ASP A 37 -22.29 16.98 -0.60
C ASP A 37 -21.41 16.05 0.27
N GLY A 38 -21.47 16.20 1.60
CA GLY A 38 -20.67 15.41 2.54
C GLY A 38 -19.20 15.85 2.64
N ILE A 39 -18.83 16.95 1.98
CA ILE A 39 -17.53 17.59 2.09
C ILE A 39 -17.63 18.62 3.22
N ARG A 40 -16.86 18.41 4.29
CA ARG A 40 -16.76 19.37 5.40
C ARG A 40 -15.51 20.22 5.21
N PHE A 41 -15.69 21.51 5.01
CA PHE A 41 -14.58 22.47 5.00
C PHE A 41 -14.15 22.81 6.43
N SER A 42 -12.87 23.10 6.61
CA SER A 42 -12.34 23.58 7.89
C SER A 42 -12.23 25.11 7.84
N ASP A 43 -13.04 25.80 8.63
CA ASP A 43 -13.01 27.27 8.72
C ASP A 43 -11.77 27.80 9.47
N THR A 44 -11.05 26.91 10.16
CA THR A 44 -9.85 27.24 10.94
C THR A 44 -8.71 26.25 10.70
N VAL A 45 -7.48 26.77 10.67
CA VAL A 45 -6.26 25.96 10.69
C VAL A 45 -5.89 25.75 12.15
N ILE A 46 -6.13 24.56 12.67
CA ILE A 46 -5.78 24.17 14.05
C ILE A 46 -4.36 23.59 14.02
N SER A 47 -3.44 24.12 14.84
CA SER A 47 -2.12 23.51 15.02
C SER A 47 -2.23 22.25 15.87
N PHE A 48 -1.27 21.33 15.77
CA PHE A 48 -1.36 20.05 16.48
C PHE A 48 -1.42 20.22 18.00
N GLU A 49 -0.77 21.27 18.54
CA GLU A 49 -0.81 21.61 19.98
C GLU A 49 -2.22 21.93 20.47
N GLY A 50 -3.13 22.34 19.58
CA GLY A 50 -4.53 22.58 19.90
C GLY A 50 -5.37 21.31 20.03
N VAL A 51 -4.87 20.16 19.56
CA VAL A 51 -5.58 18.88 19.61
C VAL A 51 -5.40 18.23 20.99
N LYS A 52 -6.48 18.13 21.76
CA LYS A 52 -6.44 17.61 23.15
C LYS A 52 -6.90 16.16 23.26
N SER A 53 -7.70 15.69 22.31
CA SER A 53 -8.23 14.33 22.28
C SER A 53 -8.54 13.87 20.86
N PHE A 54 -8.85 12.58 20.71
CA PHE A 54 -9.24 11.99 19.43
C PHE A 54 -10.52 12.62 18.86
N GLU A 55 -11.45 13.04 19.71
CA GLU A 55 -12.70 13.69 19.31
C GLU A 55 -12.44 15.07 18.69
N SER A 56 -11.37 15.76 19.11
CA SER A 56 -10.94 17.04 18.55
C SER A 56 -10.01 16.92 17.34
N PHE A 57 -9.61 15.69 16.98
CA PHE A 57 -8.66 15.43 15.90
C PHE A 57 -9.39 15.33 14.56
N ASN A 58 -9.05 16.22 13.63
CA ASN A 58 -9.52 16.19 12.25
C ASN A 58 -8.30 16.19 11.32
N ILE A 59 -8.37 15.42 10.25
CA ILE A 59 -7.36 15.39 9.21
C ILE A 59 -7.81 16.36 8.12
N VAL A 60 -7.10 17.49 8.02
CA VAL A 60 -7.44 18.58 7.11
C VAL A 60 -6.36 18.69 6.05
N VAL A 61 -6.74 18.52 4.79
CA VAL A 61 -5.83 18.68 3.64
C VAL A 61 -6.46 19.63 2.65
N ASP A 62 -5.71 20.66 2.25
CA ASP A 62 -6.17 21.74 1.38
C ASP A 62 -7.50 22.38 1.86
N GLY A 63 -7.65 22.52 3.19
CA GLY A 63 -8.85 23.09 3.81
C GLY A 63 -10.06 22.15 3.88
N VAL A 64 -9.93 20.91 3.42
CA VAL A 64 -11.00 19.90 3.42
C VAL A 64 -10.73 18.86 4.50
N VAL A 65 -11.74 18.58 5.34
CA VAL A 65 -11.71 17.49 6.32
C VAL A 65 -11.91 16.16 5.60
N ILE A 66 -10.95 15.25 5.70
CA ILE A 66 -10.98 13.95 4.99
C ILE A 66 -11.26 12.75 5.89
N ASP A 67 -11.65 12.98 7.13
CA ASP A 67 -11.93 11.93 8.13
C ASP A 67 -12.83 10.81 7.61
N SER A 68 -13.87 11.15 6.84
CA SER A 68 -14.84 10.20 6.27
C SER A 68 -14.23 9.24 5.23
N LYS A 69 -13.04 9.55 4.69
CA LYS A 69 -12.31 8.69 3.75
C LYS A 69 -11.51 7.59 4.45
N LEU A 70 -11.42 7.65 5.78
CA LEU A 70 -10.68 6.69 6.59
C LEU A 70 -11.63 5.93 7.49
N SER A 71 -11.32 4.66 7.77
CA SER A 71 -12.02 3.95 8.85
C SER A 71 -11.63 4.55 10.19
N GLU A 72 -12.54 4.49 11.17
CA GLU A 72 -12.29 5.00 12.52
C GLU A 72 -11.04 4.36 13.16
N ILE A 73 -10.80 3.08 12.89
CA ILE A 73 -9.62 2.34 13.38
C ILE A 73 -8.35 2.94 12.79
N VAL A 74 -8.30 3.19 11.48
CA VAL A 74 -7.13 3.80 10.83
C VAL A 74 -6.94 5.23 11.35
N ARG A 75 -8.02 6.02 11.45
CA ARG A 75 -7.95 7.39 11.99
C ARG A 75 -7.39 7.40 13.42
N ARG A 76 -7.80 6.45 14.27
CA ARG A 76 -7.31 6.33 15.65
C ARG A 76 -5.82 5.99 15.70
N LYS A 77 -5.38 5.00 14.93
CA LYS A 77 -3.95 4.66 14.82
C LYS A 77 -3.13 5.85 14.30
N TYR A 78 -3.68 6.58 13.33
CA TYR A 78 -3.02 7.76 12.79
C TYR A 78 -2.91 8.89 13.81
N TYR A 79 -3.97 9.13 14.58
CA TYR A 79 -3.95 10.06 15.70
C TYR A 79 -2.87 9.70 16.73
N GLU A 80 -2.82 8.44 17.17
CA GLU A 80 -1.78 7.96 18.09
C GLU A 80 -0.36 8.16 17.52
N LEU A 81 -0.19 7.94 16.23
CA LEU A 81 1.08 8.15 15.54
C LEU A 81 1.46 9.64 15.51
N CYS A 82 0.52 10.54 15.22
CA CYS A 82 0.73 11.98 15.28
C CYS A 82 1.09 12.42 16.71
N CYS A 83 0.38 11.91 17.73
CA CYS A 83 0.68 12.16 19.14
C CYS A 83 2.10 11.73 19.50
N SER A 84 2.58 10.59 18.99
CA SER A 84 3.94 10.11 19.23
C SER A 84 5.03 11.03 18.66
N GLN A 85 4.69 11.80 17.62
CA GLN A 85 5.58 12.77 16.99
C GLN A 85 5.32 14.21 17.45
N GLY A 86 4.21 14.47 18.16
CA GLY A 86 3.80 15.81 18.55
C GLY A 86 3.44 16.70 17.36
N ALA A 87 3.07 16.14 16.21
CA ALA A 87 2.81 16.90 14.98
C ALA A 87 1.82 16.18 14.05
N PHE A 88 1.16 16.94 13.18
CA PHE A 88 0.42 16.37 12.05
C PHE A 88 1.38 15.86 10.99
N LEU A 89 1.39 14.56 10.74
CA LEU A 89 2.33 14.00 9.77
C LEU A 89 2.04 14.41 8.32
N HIS A 90 0.81 14.87 8.05
CA HIS A 90 0.35 15.29 6.73
C HIS A 90 0.49 16.80 6.48
N GLU A 91 1.03 17.58 7.41
CA GLU A 91 1.06 19.05 7.35
C GLU A 91 1.74 19.61 6.10
N HIS A 92 2.77 18.92 5.60
CA HIS A 92 3.57 19.37 4.47
C HIS A 92 3.28 18.62 3.16
N LEU A 93 2.18 17.85 3.11
CA LEU A 93 1.78 17.18 1.88
C LEU A 93 1.60 18.21 0.74
N LEU A 94 2.01 17.82 -0.46
CA LEU A 94 1.86 18.65 -1.65
C LEU A 94 0.39 19.06 -1.83
N ARG A 95 0.17 20.35 -2.09
CA ARG A 95 -1.17 20.87 -2.38
C ARG A 95 -1.72 20.30 -3.68
N GLY A 96 -3.03 20.09 -3.73
CA GLY A 96 -3.74 19.58 -4.90
C GLY A 96 -3.63 18.06 -5.10
N LEU A 97 -3.07 17.33 -4.12
CA LEU A 97 -3.12 15.87 -4.15
C LEU A 97 -4.57 15.38 -4.07
N ASN A 98 -4.87 14.31 -4.81
CA ASN A 98 -6.18 13.69 -4.73
C ASN A 98 -6.45 13.21 -3.30
N LEU A 99 -7.60 13.58 -2.72
CA LEU A 99 -7.92 13.26 -1.33
C LEU A 99 -8.01 11.75 -1.03
N ASN A 100 -8.32 10.91 -2.02
CA ASN A 100 -8.26 9.45 -1.86
C ASN A 100 -6.80 8.95 -1.83
N LEU A 101 -5.91 9.58 -2.60
CA LEU A 101 -4.47 9.29 -2.52
C LEU A 101 -3.92 9.66 -1.14
N VAL A 102 -4.29 10.84 -0.62
CA VAL A 102 -3.92 11.28 0.73
C VAL A 102 -4.41 10.27 1.78
N ALA A 103 -5.68 9.86 1.72
CA ALA A 103 -6.22 8.84 2.61
C ALA A 103 -5.45 7.50 2.49
N GLY A 104 -5.04 7.13 1.27
CA GLY A 104 -4.18 5.98 1.00
C GLY A 104 -2.80 6.10 1.66
N ILE A 105 -2.13 7.26 1.53
CA ILE A 105 -0.83 7.55 2.17
C ILE A 105 -0.94 7.43 3.68
N ILE A 106 -1.98 8.01 4.29
CA ILE A 106 -2.22 7.94 5.73
C ILE A 106 -2.44 6.49 6.17
N SER A 107 -3.31 5.76 5.47
CA SER A 107 -3.60 4.35 5.77
C SER A 107 -2.34 3.49 5.71
N GLU A 108 -1.56 3.63 4.64
CA GLU A 108 -0.34 2.85 4.45
C GLU A 108 0.75 3.24 5.45
N THR A 109 0.85 4.53 5.81
CA THR A 109 1.76 4.98 6.88
C THR A 109 1.40 4.34 8.23
N THR A 110 0.12 4.25 8.57
CA THR A 110 -0.31 3.56 9.80
C THR A 110 -0.04 2.05 9.75
N ASN A 111 -0.27 1.41 8.61
CA ASN A 111 0.01 -0.02 8.43
C ASN A 111 1.50 -0.31 8.61
N ILE A 112 2.38 0.49 7.99
CA ILE A 112 3.82 0.35 8.13
C ILE A 112 4.24 0.61 9.57
N ALA A 113 3.70 1.64 10.24
CA ALA A 113 4.02 1.92 11.64
C ALA A 113 3.69 0.73 12.56
N ASP A 114 2.53 0.10 12.38
CA ASP A 114 2.14 -1.10 13.11
C ASP A 114 3.03 -2.30 12.77
N ALA A 115 3.33 -2.50 11.49
CA ALA A 115 4.18 -3.60 11.05
C ALA A 115 5.60 -3.46 11.63
N VAL A 116 6.18 -2.25 11.61
CA VAL A 116 7.48 -1.93 12.23
C VAL A 116 7.45 -2.18 13.74
N LYS A 117 6.35 -1.86 14.42
CA LYS A 117 6.17 -2.14 15.86
C LYS A 117 6.07 -3.64 16.15
N ALA A 118 5.48 -4.41 15.23
CA ALA A 118 5.33 -5.86 15.33
C ALA A 118 6.54 -6.63 14.76
N CYS A 119 7.52 -5.95 14.17
CA CYS A 119 8.71 -6.58 13.61
C CYS A 119 9.47 -7.39 14.67
N THR A 120 9.79 -8.62 14.31
CA THR A 120 10.70 -9.49 15.06
C THR A 120 11.87 -9.89 14.17
N ALA A 121 12.85 -10.63 14.72
CA ALA A 121 14.02 -11.11 13.99
C ALA A 121 13.70 -11.99 12.77
N SER A 122 12.46 -12.49 12.64
CA SER A 122 12.00 -13.28 11.48
C SER A 122 11.30 -12.47 10.39
N THR A 123 11.18 -11.15 10.55
CA THR A 123 10.57 -10.30 9.51
C THR A 123 11.35 -10.42 8.21
N CYS A 124 10.65 -10.56 7.08
CA CYS A 124 11.31 -10.67 5.78
C CYS A 124 12.07 -9.38 5.43
N LEU A 125 13.33 -9.49 5.04
CA LEU A 125 14.13 -8.36 4.56
C LEU A 125 13.50 -7.66 3.34
N ASP A 126 12.74 -8.40 2.52
CA ASP A 126 12.03 -7.83 1.39
C ASP A 126 10.93 -6.85 1.83
N ASP A 127 10.17 -7.19 2.87
CA ASP A 127 9.10 -6.34 3.40
C ASP A 127 9.67 -5.05 3.96
N LEU A 128 10.76 -5.15 4.74
CA LEU A 128 11.49 -3.97 5.24
C LEU A 128 11.95 -3.07 4.10
N HIS A 129 12.47 -3.66 3.01
CA HIS A 129 12.92 -2.90 1.86
C HIS A 129 11.78 -2.23 1.09
N ILE A 130 10.62 -2.89 0.96
CA ILE A 130 9.41 -2.33 0.36
C ILE A 130 8.93 -1.15 1.20
N TRP A 131 8.76 -1.32 2.51
CA TRP A 131 8.34 -0.25 3.40
C TRP A 131 9.28 0.95 3.36
N LYS A 132 10.60 0.72 3.30
CA LYS A 132 11.59 1.80 3.14
C LYS A 132 11.34 2.64 1.89
N LYS A 133 11.08 1.99 0.75
CA LYS A 133 10.79 2.68 -0.52
C LYS A 133 9.47 3.42 -0.46
N THR A 134 8.45 2.82 0.12
CA THR A 134 7.13 3.44 0.30
C THR A 134 7.24 4.69 1.15
N LEU A 135 7.91 4.63 2.30
CA LEU A 135 8.09 5.78 3.19
C LEU A 135 8.84 6.93 2.51
N LYS A 136 9.92 6.64 1.75
CA LYS A 136 10.60 7.65 0.94
C LYS A 136 9.69 8.29 -0.10
N GLY A 137 8.87 7.49 -0.77
CA GLY A 137 7.88 7.99 -1.71
C GLY A 137 6.91 8.96 -1.03
N PHE A 138 6.47 8.64 0.18
CA PHE A 138 5.60 9.53 0.96
C PHE A 138 6.31 10.80 1.42
N GLU A 139 7.59 10.73 1.82
CA GLU A 139 8.39 11.92 2.14
C GLU A 139 8.54 12.86 0.94
N LEU A 140 8.74 12.31 -0.27
CA LEU A 140 8.77 13.11 -1.51
C LEU A 140 7.43 13.80 -1.80
N LEU A 141 6.33 13.23 -1.32
CA LEU A 141 4.99 13.84 -1.40
C LEU A 141 4.72 14.81 -0.24
N GLY A 142 5.66 14.98 0.69
CA GLY A 142 5.57 15.91 1.82
C GLY A 142 5.05 15.30 3.13
N MET A 143 4.92 13.98 3.22
CA MET A 143 4.56 13.30 4.47
C MET A 143 5.75 13.29 5.42
N ASN A 144 5.54 13.64 6.69
CA ASN A 144 6.55 13.42 7.71
C ASN A 144 6.60 11.93 8.10
N ALA A 145 7.53 11.18 7.49
CA ALA A 145 7.71 9.74 7.73
C ALA A 145 9.14 9.36 8.16
N SER A 146 10.02 10.35 8.32
CA SER A 146 11.44 10.17 8.65
C SER A 146 11.68 9.37 9.94
N PHE A 147 10.81 9.54 10.93
CA PHE A 147 10.89 8.82 12.20
C PHE A 147 10.63 7.31 12.04
N LEU A 148 9.78 6.90 11.10
CA LEU A 148 9.57 5.48 10.77
C LEU A 148 10.79 4.92 10.05
N PHE A 149 11.39 5.71 9.16
CA PHE A 149 12.63 5.35 8.49
C PHE A 149 13.79 5.13 9.49
N ALA A 150 13.92 6.02 10.48
CA ALA A 150 14.92 5.90 11.54
C ALA A 150 14.73 4.63 12.39
N LYS A 151 13.47 4.22 12.63
CA LYS A 151 13.15 2.95 13.32
C LYS A 151 13.43 1.72 12.46
N LEU A 152 13.25 1.83 11.15
CA LEU A 152 13.43 0.73 10.20
C LEU A 152 14.91 0.47 9.85
N THR A 153 15.75 1.50 9.88
CA THR A 153 17.16 1.40 9.48
C THR A 153 17.97 0.38 10.30
N PRO A 154 17.87 0.35 11.65
CA PRO A 154 18.52 -0.69 12.46
C PRO A 154 18.01 -2.11 12.15
N LEU A 155 16.73 -2.26 11.77
CA LEU A 155 16.14 -3.57 11.42
C LEU A 155 16.70 -4.14 10.12
N LEU A 156 17.16 -3.26 9.22
CA LEU A 156 17.82 -3.66 7.97
C LEU A 156 19.28 -4.05 8.18
N GLY A 157 19.89 -3.69 9.32
CA GLY A 157 21.32 -3.94 9.59
C GLY A 157 22.25 -3.15 8.67
N VAL A 158 21.82 -1.98 8.17
CA VAL A 158 22.57 -1.22 7.16
C VAL A 158 22.86 0.21 7.63
N ASP A 159 24.12 0.63 7.50
CA ASP A 159 24.62 1.96 7.89
C ASP A 159 24.50 3.03 6.77
N SER A 160 24.18 2.66 5.51
CA SER A 160 24.01 3.62 4.41
C SER A 160 22.93 3.29 3.37
N GLU A 161 22.43 4.32 2.66
CA GLU A 161 21.43 4.22 1.60
C GLU A 161 21.97 3.58 0.30
N SER A 162 23.28 3.71 0.05
CA SER A 162 24.00 3.10 -1.07
C SER A 162 24.04 1.58 -0.94
N ASP A 163 24.32 1.08 0.26
CA ASP A 163 24.42 -0.35 0.55
C ASP A 163 23.08 -1.07 0.33
N ILE A 164 21.97 -0.36 0.47
CA ILE A 164 20.61 -0.91 0.30
C ILE A 164 20.23 -1.09 -1.17
N ILE A 165 20.66 -0.18 -2.04
CA ILE A 165 20.44 -0.31 -3.49
C ILE A 165 21.32 -1.45 -4.02
N ASP A 166 22.57 -1.55 -3.55
CA ASP A 166 23.50 -2.60 -3.94
C ASP A 166 23.02 -3.99 -3.47
N GLU A 167 22.64 -4.14 -2.19
CA GLU A 167 22.18 -5.42 -1.65
C GLU A 167 20.88 -5.90 -2.29
N SER A 168 19.92 -4.99 -2.57
CA SER A 168 18.70 -5.34 -3.31
C SER A 168 18.98 -5.83 -4.73
N MET A 169 19.96 -5.24 -5.41
CA MET A 169 20.37 -5.67 -6.74
C MET A 169 21.05 -7.05 -6.68
N ARG A 170 21.92 -7.28 -5.68
CA ARG A 170 22.58 -8.56 -5.44
C ARG A 170 21.58 -9.67 -5.13
N LEU A 171 20.61 -9.43 -4.25
CA LEU A 171 19.58 -10.40 -3.90
C LEU A 171 18.70 -10.77 -5.11
N ARG A 172 18.28 -9.78 -5.89
CA ARG A 172 17.52 -10.02 -7.14
C ARG A 172 18.31 -10.90 -8.11
N LYS A 173 19.60 -10.62 -8.27
CA LYS A 173 20.49 -11.40 -9.13
C LYS A 173 20.62 -12.84 -8.62
N ALA A 174 20.85 -13.02 -7.32
CA ALA A 174 20.97 -14.34 -6.69
C ALA A 174 19.70 -15.19 -6.88
N ARG A 175 18.51 -14.60 -6.74
CA ARG A 175 17.23 -15.30 -6.99
C ARG A 175 17.06 -15.74 -8.45
N LEU A 176 17.45 -14.88 -9.38
CA LEU A 176 17.37 -15.19 -10.81
C LEU A 176 18.34 -16.33 -11.16
N ASP A 177 19.54 -16.32 -10.58
CA ASP A 177 20.51 -17.40 -10.74
C ASP A 177 20.04 -18.71 -10.07
N GLN A 178 19.36 -18.64 -8.92
CA GLN A 178 18.73 -19.80 -8.27
C GLN A 178 17.63 -20.40 -9.16
N ALA A 179 16.75 -19.58 -9.75
CA ALA A 179 15.70 -20.06 -10.65
C ALA A 179 16.30 -20.77 -11.88
N ARG A 180 17.33 -20.19 -12.50
CA ARG A 180 18.07 -20.82 -13.60
C ARG A 180 18.72 -22.14 -13.19
N ALA A 181 19.27 -22.23 -11.97
CA ALA A 181 19.86 -23.46 -11.46
C ALA A 181 18.79 -24.54 -11.25
N ALA A 182 17.62 -24.18 -10.72
CA ALA A 182 16.49 -25.08 -10.56
C ALA A 182 15.97 -25.62 -11.91
N GLU A 183 15.83 -24.75 -12.92
CA GLU A 183 15.47 -25.15 -14.28
C GLU A 183 16.49 -26.14 -14.88
N ARG A 184 17.79 -25.90 -14.68
CA ARG A 184 18.84 -26.82 -15.13
C ARG A 184 18.77 -28.17 -14.43
N LEU A 185 18.48 -28.19 -13.12
CA LEU A 185 18.30 -29.43 -12.38
C LEU A 185 17.11 -30.24 -12.92
N MET A 186 15.97 -29.59 -13.18
CA MET A 186 14.80 -30.25 -13.78
C MET A 186 15.13 -30.81 -15.17
N ALA A 187 15.85 -30.06 -16.00
CA ALA A 187 16.27 -30.52 -17.33
C ALA A 187 17.23 -31.73 -17.26
N LEU A 188 18.15 -31.75 -16.28
CA LEU A 188 19.05 -32.88 -16.08
C LEU A 188 18.31 -34.11 -15.56
N ASP A 189 17.35 -33.94 -14.65
CA ASP A 189 16.54 -35.04 -14.12
C ASP A 189 15.69 -35.69 -15.22
N ALA A 190 15.11 -34.87 -16.13
CA ALA A 190 14.38 -35.37 -17.30
C ALA A 190 15.28 -36.22 -18.22
N LYS A 191 16.50 -35.77 -18.52
CA LYS A 191 17.48 -36.54 -19.32
C LYS A 191 17.91 -37.83 -18.63
N LEU A 192 18.07 -37.80 -17.31
CA LEU A 192 18.39 -39.01 -16.54
C LEU A 192 17.27 -40.05 -16.61
N LYS A 193 16.02 -39.60 -16.58
CA LYS A 193 14.86 -40.47 -16.73
C LYS A 193 14.81 -41.11 -18.12
N GLU A 194 15.03 -40.32 -19.17
CA GLU A 194 15.12 -40.79 -20.56
C GLU A 194 16.22 -41.84 -20.74
N LEU A 195 17.45 -41.56 -20.26
CA LEU A 195 18.56 -42.52 -20.34
C LEU A 195 18.27 -43.84 -19.61
N LYS A 196 17.58 -43.79 -18.46
CA LYS A 196 17.17 -45.00 -17.73
C LYS A 196 16.13 -45.82 -18.50
N GLU A 197 15.24 -45.17 -19.24
CA GLU A 197 14.24 -45.85 -20.07
C GLU A 197 14.89 -46.51 -21.27
N ASN A 198 15.75 -45.78 -21.99
CA ASN A 198 16.53 -46.31 -23.11
C ASN A 198 17.41 -47.50 -22.69
N MET A 199 18.04 -47.44 -21.50
CA MET A 199 18.84 -48.54 -20.98
C MET A 199 18.00 -49.80 -20.74
N LYS A 200 16.76 -49.66 -20.24
CA LYS A 200 15.84 -50.79 -20.05
C LYS A 200 15.40 -51.39 -21.39
N GLU A 201 15.17 -50.55 -22.40
CA GLU A 201 14.81 -50.99 -23.74
C GLU A 201 15.95 -51.79 -24.40
N ILE A 202 17.18 -51.26 -24.35
CA ILE A 202 18.37 -51.96 -24.86
C ILE A 202 18.57 -53.30 -24.14
N ASP A 203 18.38 -53.36 -22.83
CA ASP A 203 18.46 -54.61 -22.05
C ASP A 203 17.41 -55.65 -22.49
N LEU A 204 16.20 -55.19 -22.83
CA LEU A 204 15.14 -56.07 -23.33
C LEU A 204 15.46 -56.58 -24.74
N GLU A 205 15.92 -55.71 -25.62
CA GLU A 205 16.33 -56.05 -26.99
C GLU A 205 17.51 -57.05 -26.98
N LEU A 206 18.52 -56.81 -26.16
CA LEU A 206 19.66 -57.70 -25.99
C LEU A 206 19.22 -59.10 -25.50
N LYS A 207 18.33 -59.15 -24.50
CA LYS A 207 17.78 -60.44 -24.01
C LYS A 207 16.98 -61.17 -25.09
N ALA A 208 16.20 -60.45 -25.88
CA ALA A 208 15.42 -61.04 -26.97
C ALA A 208 16.33 -61.65 -28.05
N GLU A 209 17.37 -60.93 -28.46
CA GLU A 209 18.32 -61.41 -29.48
C GLU A 209 19.13 -62.61 -28.99
N VAL A 210 19.64 -62.56 -27.75
CA VAL A 210 20.34 -63.69 -27.13
C VAL A 210 19.45 -64.94 -27.08
N ASN A 211 18.19 -64.80 -26.64
CA ASN A 211 17.24 -65.91 -26.60
C ASN A 211 16.91 -66.45 -28.01
N ALA A 212 16.76 -65.57 -29.01
CA ALA A 212 16.52 -65.97 -30.39
C ALA A 212 17.71 -66.74 -30.97
N SER A 213 18.94 -66.30 -30.69
CA SER A 213 20.16 -66.99 -31.11
C SER A 213 20.28 -68.37 -30.47
N ALA A 214 19.99 -68.50 -29.17
CA ALA A 214 20.02 -69.77 -28.45
C ALA A 214 19.03 -70.79 -29.04
N ARG A 215 17.78 -70.38 -29.31
CA ARG A 215 16.77 -71.25 -29.94
C ARG A 215 17.16 -71.71 -31.34
N LYS A 216 17.75 -70.83 -32.15
CA LYS A 216 18.26 -71.19 -33.48
C LYS A 216 19.36 -72.25 -33.38
N HIS A 217 20.27 -72.10 -32.42
CA HIS A 217 21.32 -73.09 -32.18
C HIS A 217 20.77 -74.43 -31.70
N GLU A 218 19.73 -74.45 -30.87
CA GLU A 218 19.10 -75.67 -30.36
C GLU A 218 18.39 -76.47 -31.47
N LEU A 219 17.61 -75.79 -32.34
CA LEU A 219 16.98 -76.41 -33.51
C LEU A 219 18.00 -77.02 -34.50
N LEU A 220 19.13 -76.33 -34.71
CA LEU A 220 20.22 -76.83 -35.58
C LEU A 220 20.92 -78.07 -35.02
N ILE A 221 20.83 -78.31 -33.70
CA ILE A 221 21.38 -79.51 -33.06
C ILE A 221 20.38 -80.66 -33.20
N GLU A 222 19.07 -80.43 -33.00
CA GLU A 222 18.02 -81.45 -33.15
C GLU A 222 17.86 -81.95 -34.61
N ASP A 223 18.01 -81.08 -35.61
CA ASP A 223 17.98 -81.44 -37.04
C ASP A 223 19.20 -82.28 -37.48
N ARG A 224 20.30 -82.27 -36.71
CA ARG A 224 21.48 -83.13 -36.97
C ARG A 224 21.36 -84.53 -36.37
N ASP A 225 20.54 -84.68 -35.32
CA ASP A 225 20.39 -85.92 -34.57
C ASP A 225 19.16 -86.75 -34.98
N THR A 226 18.41 -86.31 -36.01
CA THR A 226 17.27 -87.06 -36.57
C THR A 226 17.73 -88.08 -37.63
N PRO A 227 17.58 -89.41 -37.41
CA PRO A 227 17.97 -90.43 -38.39
C PRO A 227 17.01 -90.47 -39.59
N CYS A 228 17.53 -90.60 -40.82
CA CYS A 228 16.77 -90.90 -42.04
C CYS A 228 16.00 -92.22 -41.95
#